data_AF-A0A4S0MN93-F1
#
_entry.id   AF-A0A4S0MN93-F1
#
_cell.length_a   1.000
_cell.length_b   1.000
_cell.length_c   1.000
_cell.angle_alpha   90.00
_cell.angle_beta   90.00
_cell.angle_gamma   90.00
#
_symmetry.space_group_name_H-M   'P 1'
#
loop_
_entity.id
_entity.type
_entity.pdbx_description
1 polymer ?
#
loop_
_entity_poly.entity_id
_entity_poly.type
_entity_poly.pdbx_seq_one_letter_code
_entity_poly.pdbx_strand_id
1 'polypeptide(L)'
;LATAEPGRLKAKKLPSLEIVIRMGDDSSPGMFNFGDVLAMAGRDEHDSLDRISESLKPNEAINIQFTSGTTGAPKGATLTHLNIVNNGNFVTSAIR
;
A
#
# COMPACT_ATOMS: atom_id res chain seq x y z
N LEU A 1 -3.60 7.19 19.66
CA LEU A 1 -3.44 5.79 19.22
C LEU A 1 -3.82 4.84 20.33
N ALA A 2 -3.14 4.86 21.49
CA ALA A 2 -3.39 3.90 22.56
C ALA A 2 -4.84 3.83 23.11
N THR A 3 -5.61 4.91 22.94
CA THR A 3 -7.01 5.02 23.39
C THR A 3 -8.02 5.02 22.24
N ALA A 4 -7.57 4.85 20.99
CA ALA A 4 -8.44 4.83 19.82
C ALA A 4 -8.86 3.38 19.52
N GLU A 5 -10.10 3.19 19.10
CA GLU A 5 -10.50 1.94 18.46
C GLU A 5 -9.81 1.83 17.08
N PRO A 6 -9.32 0.64 16.69
CA PRO A 6 -8.80 0.42 15.34
C PRO A 6 -9.78 0.91 14.26
N GLY A 7 -9.26 1.63 13.27
CA GLY A 7 -10.05 2.22 12.18
C GLY A 7 -10.80 3.52 12.54
N ARG A 8 -10.67 4.02 13.78
CA ARG A 8 -11.31 5.28 14.22
C ARG A 8 -10.30 6.28 14.77
N LEU A 9 -9.06 6.26 14.29
CA LEU A 9 -8.03 7.18 14.74
C LEU A 9 -8.40 8.62 14.34
N LYS A 10 -8.31 9.55 15.30
CA LYS A 10 -8.44 11.00 15.07
C LYS A 10 -7.21 11.71 15.59
N ALA A 11 -6.18 11.81 14.74
CA ALA A 11 -4.92 12.45 15.10
C ALA A 11 -4.90 13.92 14.66
N LYS A 12 -4.82 14.87 15.61
CA LYS A 12 -4.75 16.31 15.30
C LYS A 12 -3.63 16.69 14.32
N LYS A 13 -2.47 16.03 14.42
CA LYS A 13 -1.30 16.28 13.56
C LYS A 13 -1.41 15.63 12.18
N LEU A 14 -2.19 14.56 12.04
CA LEU A 14 -2.35 13.79 10.82
C LEU A 14 -3.86 13.55 10.60
N PRO A 15 -4.61 14.59 10.24
CA PRO A 15 -6.08 14.53 10.23
C PRO A 15 -6.65 13.56 9.20
N SER A 16 -5.88 13.22 8.15
CA SER A 16 -6.25 12.21 7.15
C SER A 16 -5.85 10.77 7.52
N LEU A 17 -5.15 10.56 8.64
CA LEU A 17 -4.74 9.23 9.08
C LEU A 17 -5.84 8.60 9.95
N GLU A 18 -6.53 7.60 9.41
CA GLU A 18 -7.66 6.93 10.07
C GLU A 18 -7.31 5.52 10.57
N ILE A 19 -6.42 4.83 9.85
CA ILE A 19 -6.11 3.42 10.07
C ILE A 19 -4.59 3.24 10.18
N VAL A 20 -4.15 2.50 11.20
CA VAL A 20 -2.78 2.02 11.33
C VAL A 20 -2.82 0.50 11.32
N ILE A 21 -2.08 -0.11 10.39
CA ILE A 21 -1.98 -1.55 10.25
C ILE A 21 -0.56 -1.97 10.65
N ARG A 22 -0.48 -2.87 11.62
CA ARG A 22 0.77 -3.43 12.13
C ARG A 22 1.12 -4.70 11.36
N MET A 23 2.42 -4.85 11.08
CA MET A 23 2.98 -6.08 10.53
C MET A 23 3.47 -6.98 11.67
N GLY A 24 3.29 -8.30 11.53
CA GLY A 24 3.62 -9.31 12.55
C GLY A 24 2.47 -9.60 13.52
N ASP A 25 2.75 -10.42 14.53
CA ASP A 25 1.69 -11.11 15.30
C ASP A 25 1.38 -10.51 16.67
N ASP A 26 2.28 -9.72 17.29
CA ASP A 26 1.93 -9.01 18.53
C ASP A 26 0.74 -8.04 18.36
N SER A 27 0.20 -7.57 19.48
CA SER A 27 -0.89 -6.59 19.47
C SER A 27 -0.42 -5.20 19.87
N SER A 28 -1.03 -4.17 19.30
CA SER A 28 -0.79 -2.77 19.66
C SER A 28 -2.13 -2.02 19.73
N PRO A 29 -2.45 -1.35 20.86
CA PRO A 29 -3.73 -0.67 21.02
C PRO A 29 -4.00 0.36 19.92
N GLY A 30 -5.21 0.30 19.34
CA GLY A 30 -5.66 1.19 18.27
C GLY A 30 -5.10 0.91 16.88
N MET A 31 -4.46 -0.24 16.68
CA MET A 31 -4.02 -0.74 15.36
C MET A 31 -4.78 -2.01 14.99
N PHE A 32 -4.95 -2.26 13.70
CA PHE A 32 -5.23 -3.61 13.21
C PHE A 32 -3.92 -4.37 13.01
N ASN A 33 -3.92 -5.69 13.14
CA ASN A 33 -2.85 -6.51 12.56
C ASN A 33 -3.16 -6.83 11.10
N PHE A 34 -2.12 -6.94 10.28
CA PHE A 34 -2.27 -7.22 8.85
C PHE A 34 -3.03 -8.52 8.58
N GLY A 35 -2.77 -9.57 9.37
CA GLY A 35 -3.49 -10.84 9.29
C GLY A 35 -4.99 -10.70 9.52
N ASP A 36 -5.40 -9.87 10.49
CA ASP A 36 -6.82 -9.63 10.78
C ASP A 36 -7.51 -8.94 9.61
N VAL A 37 -6.86 -7.94 9.00
CA VAL A 37 -7.40 -7.23 7.83
C VAL A 37 -7.61 -8.18 6.65
N LEU A 38 -6.68 -9.11 6.40
CA LEU A 38 -6.84 -10.12 5.36
C LEU A 38 -8.04 -11.05 5.65
N ALA A 39 -8.26 -11.40 6.92
CA ALA A 39 -9.37 -12.26 7.33
C ALA A 39 -10.74 -11.55 7.33
N MET A 40 -10.78 -10.21 7.26
CA MET A 40 -12.03 -9.43 7.23
C MET A 40 -12.76 -9.50 5.88
N ALA A 41 -12.06 -9.83 4.78
CA ALA A 41 -12.65 -9.79 3.45
C ALA A 41 -13.71 -10.88 3.26
N GLY A 42 -14.90 -10.49 2.81
CA GLY A 42 -15.98 -11.36 2.38
C GLY A 42 -16.21 -11.29 0.87
N ARG A 43 -17.34 -11.82 0.41
CA ARG A 43 -17.70 -11.82 -1.01
C ARG A 43 -17.79 -10.41 -1.60
N ASP A 44 -18.40 -9.50 -0.87
CA ASP A 44 -18.65 -8.14 -1.35
C ASP A 44 -17.34 -7.36 -1.58
N GLU A 45 -16.33 -7.56 -0.73
CA GLU A 45 -14.99 -6.98 -0.90
C GLU A 45 -14.28 -7.55 -2.14
N HIS A 46 -14.42 -8.85 -2.41
CA HIS A 46 -13.86 -9.46 -3.62
C HIS A 46 -14.55 -8.93 -4.88
N ASP A 47 -15.88 -8.85 -4.90
CA ASP A 47 -16.64 -8.27 -6.02
C ASP A 47 -16.26 -6.79 -6.24
N SER A 48 -15.93 -6.07 -5.17
CA SER A 48 -15.43 -4.69 -5.25
C SER A 48 -14.01 -4.61 -5.83
N LEU A 49 -13.12 -5.54 -5.44
CA LEU A 49 -11.78 -5.62 -5.98
C LEU A 49 -11.79 -5.87 -7.50
N ASP A 50 -12.67 -6.74 -7.98
CA ASP A 50 -12.81 -7.02 -9.41
C ASP A 50 -13.25 -5.76 -10.18
N ARG A 51 -14.28 -5.07 -9.71
CA ARG A 51 -14.74 -3.81 -10.31
C ARG A 51 -13.66 -2.73 -10.33
N ILE A 52 -12.88 -2.60 -9.25
CA ILE A 52 -11.75 -1.66 -9.20
C ILE A 52 -10.71 -2.05 -10.24
N SER A 53 -10.36 -3.34 -10.30
CA SER A 53 -9.34 -3.86 -11.22
C SER A 53 -9.70 -3.62 -12.68
N GLU A 54 -10.98 -3.79 -13.04
CA GLU A 54 -11.50 -3.48 -14.38
C GLU A 54 -11.44 -1.98 -14.74
N SER A 55 -11.47 -1.10 -13.73
CA SER A 55 -11.45 0.34 -13.95
C SER A 55 -10.05 0.94 -14.14
N LEU A 56 -9.01 0.23 -13.68
CA LEU A 56 -7.63 0.71 -13.68
C LEU A 56 -6.99 0.64 -15.07
N LYS A 57 -6.14 1.61 -15.40
CA LYS A 57 -5.41 1.64 -16.67
C LYS A 57 -3.92 1.40 -16.45
N PRO A 58 -3.23 0.67 -17.36
CA PRO A 58 -1.81 0.36 -17.18
C PRO A 58 -0.85 1.56 -17.08
N ASN A 59 -1.26 2.72 -17.60
CA ASN A 59 -0.49 3.97 -17.56
C ASN A 59 -0.83 4.87 -16.37
N GLU A 60 -1.69 4.43 -15.45
CA GLU A 60 -1.99 5.17 -14.22
C GLU A 60 -0.90 4.94 -13.17
N ALA A 61 -0.67 5.96 -12.33
CA ALA A 61 0.31 5.92 -11.25
C ALA A 61 -0.17 4.98 -10.13
N ILE A 62 0.70 4.08 -9.68
CA ILE A 62 0.38 3.08 -8.65
C ILE A 62 1.41 3.01 -7.53
N ASN A 63 2.64 3.50 -7.77
CA ASN A 63 3.71 3.44 -6.79
C ASN A 63 4.56 4.71 -6.80
N ILE A 64 5.03 5.13 -5.63
CA ILE A 64 6.06 6.17 -5.48
C ILE A 64 7.24 5.53 -4.76
N GLN A 65 8.36 5.42 -5.45
CA GLN A 65 9.58 4.84 -4.90
C GLN A 65 10.56 5.94 -4.51
N PHE A 66 10.97 5.96 -3.25
CA PHE A 66 12.02 6.85 -2.78
C PHE A 66 13.38 6.16 -2.90
N THR A 67 14.35 6.86 -3.49
CA THR A 67 15.74 6.39 -3.57
C THR A 67 16.55 6.95 -2.41
N SER A 68 17.63 6.26 -2.04
CA SER A 68 18.49 6.60 -0.88
C SER A 68 19.23 7.94 -1.01
N GLY A 69 19.13 8.63 -2.16
CA GLY A 69 19.58 10.02 -2.29
C GLY A 69 21.09 10.22 -2.20
N THR A 70 21.92 9.31 -2.75
CA THR A 70 23.38 9.45 -2.73
C THR A 70 23.90 10.70 -3.47
N THR A 71 23.06 11.34 -4.29
CA THR A 71 23.39 12.56 -5.06
C THR A 71 22.51 13.77 -4.71
N GLY A 72 21.76 13.75 -3.59
CA GLY A 72 20.91 14.87 -3.16
C GLY A 72 19.67 14.45 -2.38
N ALA A 73 18.71 15.36 -2.19
CA ALA A 73 17.47 15.06 -1.48
C ALA A 73 16.73 13.86 -2.10
N PRO A 74 16.16 12.95 -1.29
CA PRO A 74 15.36 11.82 -1.80
C PRO A 74 14.27 12.31 -2.74
N LYS A 75 14.23 11.72 -3.94
CA LYS A 75 13.19 12.02 -4.94
C LYS A 75 12.23 10.83 -4.99
N GLY A 76 10.93 11.12 -4.91
CA GLY A 76 9.90 10.13 -5.18
C GLY A 76 9.75 9.94 -6.68
N ALA A 77 10.12 8.78 -7.19
CA ALA A 77 9.85 8.38 -8.56
C ALA A 77 8.44 7.78 -8.64
N THR A 78 7.54 8.44 -9.36
CA THR A 78 6.19 7.92 -9.61
C THR A 78 6.24 6.89 -10.73
N LEU A 79 5.79 5.67 -10.44
CA LEU A 79 5.75 4.55 -11.36
C LEU A 79 4.30 4.19 -11.69
N THR A 80 4.09 3.89 -12.97
CA THR A 80 2.84 3.31 -13.49
C THR A 80 2.87 1.78 -13.39
N HIS A 81 1.72 1.13 -13.58
CA HIS A 81 1.66 -0.34 -13.65
C HIS A 81 2.60 -0.90 -14.75
N LEU A 82 2.62 -0.26 -15.93
CA LEU A 82 3.52 -0.64 -17.02
C LEU A 82 5.00 -0.51 -16.63
N ASN A 83 5.38 0.55 -15.90
CA ASN A 83 6.77 0.71 -15.47
C ASN A 83 7.23 -0.47 -14.62
N ILE A 84 6.41 -0.91 -13.66
CA ILE A 84 6.75 -1.99 -12.73
C ILE A 84 6.85 -3.33 -13.48
N VAL A 85 5.81 -3.71 -14.23
CA VAL A 85 5.75 -5.02 -14.90
C VAL A 85 6.83 -5.15 -15.98
N ASN A 86 7.01 -4.12 -16.82
CA ASN A 86 8.00 -4.18 -17.90
C ASN A 86 9.43 -4.17 -17.36
N ASN A 87 9.71 -3.43 -16.27
CA ASN A 87 11.03 -3.47 -15.65
C ASN A 87 11.37 -4.89 -15.18
N GLY A 88 10.44 -5.55 -14.48
CA GLY A 88 10.60 -6.95 -14.06
C GLY A 88 10.85 -7.90 -15.24
N ASN A 89 9.99 -7.82 -16.26
CA ASN A 89 10.11 -8.67 -17.46
C ASN A 89 11.47 -8.48 -18.18
N PHE A 90 11.89 -7.23 -18.41
CA PHE A 90 13.15 -6.93 -19.09
C PHE A 90 14.37 -7.36 -18.28
N VAL A 91 14.36 -7.14 -16.96
CA VAL A 91 15.45 -7.59 -16.08
C VAL A 91 15.55 -9.10 -16.09
N THR A 92 14.44 -9.81 -15.87
CA THR A 92 14.44 -11.29 -15.87
C THR A 92 14.88 -11.85 -17.22
N SER A 93 14.46 -11.26 -18.35
CA SER A 93 14.88 -11.69 -19.69
C SER A 93 16.39 -11.55 -19.94
N ALA A 94 17.08 -10.70 -19.16
CA ALA A 94 18.51 -10.47 -19.26
C ALA A 94 19.34 -11.33 -18.30
N ILE A 95 18.71 -11.99 -17.33
CA ILE A 95 19.36 -12.94 -16.43
C ILE A 95 19.57 -14.25 -17.20
N ARG A 96 20.82 -14.71 -17.27
CA ARG A 96 21.23 -15.98 -17.90
C ARG A 96 21.39 -17.07 -16.85
#